data_AF-A0A7Y0B3E6-F1
#
_entry.id   AF-A0A7Y0B3E6-F1
#
_cell.length_a   1.000
_cell.length_b   1.000
_cell.length_c   1.000
_cell.angle_alpha   90.00
_cell.angle_beta   90.00
_cell.angle_gamma   90.00
#
_symmetry.space_group_name_H-M   'P 1'
#
loop_
_entity.id
_entity.type
_entity.pdbx_description
1 polymer ?
#
loop_
_entity_poly.entity_id
_entity_poly.type
_entity_poly.pdbx_seq_one_letter_code
_entity_poly.pdbx_strand_id
1 'polypeptide(L)'
;MTPADLSLTVQHAVRRAVDDGALRVDVPPRVKVEKARPGGVGEYASSVALSLARPAGRAALDVASVLKERLEGADGILAVDITGPGFLNFTLRPGGGAEVVAAVRAAGLSYGRGDALAGESFRFEPVAEARAQVVVACLIGLLTGQGGLARVETGGERLYVHPGTYDSEALGSDAGRWRLLRAALHDRPLDGAPLLVRHERNALFRVQYAHSRVRRLLVNGAQLGVLPAYEAEADVDGELLGLLRDHPAVLLAAARHRAPDRVARHLEAVADALLGFQHTVLPLGDEKPSAAHRSRLALAEAAGTVLAGGLSVLGISAPDRI
;
A
#
# COMPACT_ATOMS: atom_id res chain seq x y z
N MET A 1 -8.62 8.15 2.23
CA MET A 1 -7.54 9.09 1.87
C MET A 1 -6.32 8.78 2.74
N THR A 2 -5.13 8.57 2.16
CA THR A 2 -3.88 8.37 2.92
C THR A 2 -3.24 9.72 3.31
N PRO A 3 -2.25 9.78 4.22
CA PRO A 3 -1.52 11.02 4.51
C PRO A 3 -0.79 11.60 3.29
N ALA A 4 -0.31 10.75 2.38
CA ALA A 4 0.33 11.16 1.15
C ALA A 4 -0.69 11.78 0.18
N ASP A 5 -1.88 11.16 0.04
CA ASP A 5 -2.98 11.72 -0.76
C ASP A 5 -3.46 13.05 -0.19
N LEU A 6 -3.56 13.17 1.14
CA LEU A 6 -3.92 14.41 1.82
C LEU A 6 -2.86 15.48 1.57
N SER A 7 -1.57 15.14 1.66
CA SER A 7 -0.46 16.06 1.36
C SER A 7 -0.51 16.57 -0.09
N LEU A 8 -0.78 15.68 -1.05
CA LEU A 8 -0.94 16.03 -2.46
C LEU A 8 -2.18 16.90 -2.69
N THR A 9 -3.29 16.58 -2.01
CA THR A 9 -4.55 17.32 -2.07
C THR A 9 -4.35 18.75 -1.55
N VAL A 10 -3.64 18.93 -0.43
CA VAL A 10 -3.29 20.25 0.10
C VAL A 10 -2.36 21.00 -0.86
N GLN A 11 -1.36 20.34 -1.44
CA GLN A 11 -0.50 20.96 -2.45
C GLN A 11 -1.31 21.44 -3.68
N HIS A 12 -2.25 20.63 -4.18
CA HIS A 12 -3.13 21.03 -5.27
C HIS A 12 -4.05 22.19 -4.91
N ALA A 13 -4.52 22.27 -3.66
CA ALA A 13 -5.29 23.43 -3.19
C ALA A 13 -4.43 24.70 -3.17
N VAL A 14 -3.16 24.61 -2.76
CA VAL A 14 -2.22 25.74 -2.84
C VAL A 14 -1.99 26.16 -4.28
N ARG A 15 -1.74 25.21 -5.19
CA ARG A 15 -1.56 25.51 -6.62
C ARG A 15 -2.79 26.22 -7.20
N ARG A 16 -3.99 25.71 -6.94
CA ARG A 16 -5.25 26.35 -7.38
C ARG A 16 -5.37 27.78 -6.86
N ALA A 17 -5.05 28.02 -5.59
CA ALA A 17 -5.06 29.36 -5.01
C ALA A 17 -4.04 30.32 -5.63
N VAL A 18 -2.95 29.81 -6.20
CA VAL A 18 -1.98 30.63 -6.94
C VAL A 18 -2.47 30.89 -8.36
N ASP A 19 -2.95 29.84 -9.04
CA ASP A 19 -3.43 29.92 -10.42
C ASP A 19 -4.62 30.88 -10.58
N ASP A 20 -5.53 30.92 -9.59
CA ASP A 20 -6.68 31.83 -9.57
C ASP A 20 -6.37 33.22 -8.97
N GLY A 21 -5.11 33.44 -8.55
CA GLY A 21 -4.64 34.72 -8.01
C GLY A 21 -5.03 35.03 -6.57
N ALA A 22 -5.68 34.10 -5.85
CA ALA A 22 -6.02 34.29 -4.43
C ALA A 22 -4.79 34.34 -3.52
N LEU A 23 -3.70 33.68 -3.89
CA LEU A 23 -2.39 33.75 -3.23
C LEU A 23 -1.31 34.11 -4.24
N ARG A 24 -0.38 34.98 -3.85
CA ARG A 24 0.79 35.35 -4.64
C ARG A 24 2.04 34.81 -3.99
N VAL A 25 2.26 33.51 -4.15
CA VAL A 25 3.38 32.75 -3.56
C VAL A 25 3.88 31.71 -4.54
N ASP A 26 5.13 31.28 -4.37
CA ASP A 26 5.61 30.08 -5.03
C ASP A 26 4.94 28.85 -4.42
N VAL A 27 4.46 27.94 -5.28
CA VAL A 27 3.86 26.68 -4.83
C VAL A 27 4.96 25.79 -4.25
N PRO A 28 4.89 25.38 -2.98
CA PRO A 28 5.90 24.54 -2.39
C PRO A 28 5.93 23.16 -3.09
N PRO A 29 7.12 22.58 -3.33
CA PRO A 29 7.25 21.31 -4.03
C PRO A 29 6.69 20.13 -3.23
N ARG A 30 6.54 20.28 -1.91
CA ARG A 30 5.89 19.33 -1.01
C ARG A 30 5.18 20.07 0.10
N VAL A 31 4.01 19.55 0.49
CA VAL A 31 3.32 19.95 1.72
C VAL A 31 3.44 18.81 2.72
N LYS A 32 3.75 19.15 3.98
CA LYS A 32 3.80 18.18 5.06
C LYS A 32 2.46 18.14 5.78
N VAL A 33 1.98 16.93 6.02
CA VAL A 33 0.83 16.64 6.87
C VAL A 33 1.30 15.66 7.95
N GLU A 34 0.95 15.93 9.20
CA GLU A 34 1.35 15.15 10.36
C GLU A 34 0.12 14.74 11.16
N LYS A 35 0.24 13.72 12.01
CA LYS A 35 -0.84 13.34 12.93
C LYS A 35 -1.11 14.47 13.91
N ALA A 36 -2.38 14.77 14.17
CA ALA A 36 -2.76 15.81 15.13
C ALA A 36 -2.20 15.49 16.53
N ARG A 37 -1.83 16.54 17.28
CA ARG A 37 -1.32 16.38 18.65
C ARG A 37 -2.41 15.81 19.57
N PRO A 38 -2.07 15.04 20.62
CA PRO A 38 -3.04 14.55 21.59
C PRO A 38 -3.92 15.70 22.15
N GLY A 39 -5.24 15.57 22.05
CA GLY A 39 -6.21 16.61 22.41
C GLY A 39 -6.49 17.67 21.34
N GLY A 40 -5.91 17.55 20.15
CA GLY A 40 -6.21 18.39 18.99
C GLY A 40 -7.51 18.02 18.26
N VAL A 41 -7.97 18.91 17.39
CA VAL A 41 -9.13 18.70 16.50
C VAL A 41 -8.66 17.94 15.25
N GLY A 42 -9.42 16.95 14.79
CA GLY A 42 -9.11 16.17 13.58
C GLY A 42 -8.03 15.09 13.74
N GLU A 43 -7.80 14.32 12.68
CA GLU A 43 -6.83 13.21 12.63
C GLU A 43 -5.44 13.68 12.21
N TYR A 44 -5.39 14.65 11.29
CA TYR A 44 -4.17 15.17 10.70
C TYR A 44 -4.13 16.69 10.76
N ALA A 45 -2.93 17.27 10.73
CA ALA A 45 -2.74 18.71 10.70
C ALA A 45 -1.63 19.11 9.71
N SER A 46 -1.74 20.33 9.17
CA SER A 46 -0.71 20.96 8.37
C SER A 46 -0.48 22.41 8.79
N SER A 47 0.80 22.77 8.87
CA SER A 47 1.27 24.13 9.12
C SER A 47 1.48 24.94 7.82
N VAL A 48 1.05 24.44 6.66
CA VAL A 48 1.33 25.05 5.36
C VAL A 48 0.92 26.52 5.30
N ALA A 49 -0.23 26.90 5.87
CA ALA A 49 -0.69 28.29 5.88
C ALA A 49 0.26 29.22 6.63
N LEU A 50 0.88 28.76 7.73
CA LEU A 50 1.90 29.52 8.47
C LEU A 50 3.13 29.77 7.61
N SER A 51 3.57 28.76 6.85
CA SER A 51 4.74 28.88 5.98
C SER A 51 4.50 29.80 4.78
N LEU A 52 3.26 29.87 4.29
CA LEU A 52 2.86 30.68 3.13
C LEU A 52 2.45 32.11 3.49
N ALA A 53 2.14 32.40 4.76
CA ALA A 53 1.68 33.71 5.23
C ALA A 53 2.65 34.85 4.90
N ARG A 54 3.93 34.69 5.27
CA ARG A 54 4.97 35.70 5.04
C ARG A 54 5.23 35.93 3.55
N PRO A 55 5.44 34.88 2.71
CA PRO A 55 5.55 35.05 1.26
C PRO A 55 4.31 35.71 0.63
N ALA A 56 3.11 35.40 1.12
CA ALA A 56 1.87 35.96 0.58
C ALA A 56 1.62 37.42 1.01
N GLY A 57 2.33 37.92 2.02
CA GLY A 57 2.06 39.21 2.64
C GLY A 57 0.70 39.26 3.36
N ARG A 58 0.23 38.13 3.88
CA ARG A 58 -1.11 37.96 4.49
C ARG A 58 -1.01 37.36 5.89
N ALA A 59 -2.05 37.53 6.71
CA ALA A 59 -2.14 36.81 7.98
C ALA A 59 -2.30 35.30 7.73
N ALA A 60 -1.72 34.47 8.58
CA ALA A 60 -1.80 33.01 8.43
C ALA A 60 -3.24 32.49 8.49
N LEU A 61 -4.12 33.12 9.26
CA LEU A 61 -5.56 32.81 9.29
C LEU A 61 -6.25 33.09 7.95
N ASP A 62 -5.87 34.16 7.26
CA ASP A 62 -6.43 34.48 5.94
C ASP A 62 -5.98 33.45 4.91
N VAL A 63 -4.69 33.07 4.93
CA VAL A 63 -4.17 32.01 4.06
C VAL A 63 -4.84 30.68 4.36
N ALA A 64 -5.00 30.33 5.65
CA ALA A 64 -5.70 29.12 6.06
C ALA A 64 -7.15 29.12 5.57
N SER A 65 -7.86 30.24 5.63
CA SER A 65 -9.25 30.37 5.15
C SER A 65 -9.36 30.15 3.64
N VAL A 66 -8.46 30.77 2.86
CA VAL A 66 -8.39 30.58 1.40
C VAL A 66 -8.14 29.12 1.02
N LEU A 67 -7.26 28.44 1.76
CA LEU A 67 -6.97 27.02 1.53
C LEU A 67 -8.13 26.14 2.00
N LYS A 68 -8.75 26.46 3.13
CA LYS A 68 -9.92 25.74 3.66
C LYS A 68 -11.05 25.71 2.64
N GLU A 69 -11.43 26.84 2.05
CA GLU A 69 -12.48 26.91 1.02
C GLU A 69 -12.22 25.99 -0.18
N ARG A 70 -10.95 25.75 -0.53
CA ARG A 70 -10.56 24.88 -1.66
C ARG A 70 -10.42 23.40 -1.26
N LEU A 71 -10.34 23.13 0.03
CA LEU A 71 -10.17 21.79 0.62
C LEU A 71 -11.50 21.24 1.14
N GLU A 72 -12.43 22.11 1.53
CA GLU A 72 -13.80 21.73 1.84
C GLU A 72 -14.46 21.12 0.61
N GLY A 73 -15.03 19.92 0.79
CA GLY A 73 -15.61 19.15 -0.31
C GLY A 73 -14.60 18.36 -1.15
N ALA A 74 -13.30 18.46 -0.89
CA ALA A 74 -12.32 17.55 -1.51
C ALA A 74 -12.66 16.09 -1.17
N ASP A 75 -12.43 15.19 -2.13
CA ASP A 75 -12.69 13.78 -1.93
C ASP A 75 -11.85 13.24 -0.77
N GLY A 76 -12.42 12.39 0.07
CA GLY A 76 -11.76 11.85 1.26
C GLY A 76 -11.59 12.79 2.48
N ILE A 77 -11.92 14.09 2.38
CA ILE A 77 -11.91 15.02 3.53
C ILE A 77 -13.35 15.23 4.05
N LEU A 78 -13.60 14.92 5.32
CA LEU A 78 -14.90 15.15 5.97
C LEU A 78 -15.03 16.59 6.44
N ALA A 79 -14.00 17.11 7.11
CA ALA A 79 -13.99 18.45 7.66
C ALA A 79 -12.58 19.04 7.65
N VAL A 80 -12.52 20.37 7.56
CA VAL A 80 -11.29 21.17 7.67
C VAL A 80 -11.49 22.26 8.73
N ASP A 81 -10.76 22.18 9.82
CA ASP A 81 -10.83 23.11 10.94
C ASP A 81 -9.55 23.94 11.06
N ILE A 82 -9.70 25.25 11.22
CA ILE A 82 -8.58 26.16 11.44
C ILE A 82 -8.41 26.33 12.96
N THR A 83 -7.24 25.99 13.49
CA THR A 83 -6.95 26.15 14.92
C THR A 83 -5.70 27.00 15.17
N GLY A 84 -5.69 27.63 16.35
CA GLY A 84 -4.56 28.43 16.83
C GLY A 84 -4.15 29.53 15.83
N PRO A 85 -2.85 29.68 15.52
CA PRO A 85 -2.35 30.74 14.64
C PRO A 85 -2.60 30.49 13.14
N GLY A 86 -3.27 29.41 12.75
CA GLY A 86 -3.51 29.06 11.33
C GLY A 86 -3.12 27.63 10.94
N PHE A 87 -3.22 26.67 11.86
CA PHE A 87 -3.09 25.25 11.51
C PHE A 87 -4.36 24.77 10.83
N LEU A 88 -4.22 24.08 9.70
CA LEU A 88 -5.32 23.34 9.07
C LEU A 88 -5.36 21.95 9.66
N ASN A 89 -6.49 21.58 10.28
CA ASN A 89 -6.72 20.26 10.83
C ASN A 89 -7.79 19.56 10.01
N PHE A 90 -7.58 18.28 9.75
CA PHE A 90 -8.36 17.49 8.83
C PHE A 90 -9.02 16.35 9.58
N THR A 91 -10.34 16.28 9.47
CA THR A 91 -11.08 15.04 9.73
C THR A 91 -11.29 14.38 8.39
N LEU A 92 -10.87 13.14 8.24
CA LEU A 92 -11.04 12.42 6.98
C LEU A 92 -12.46 11.85 6.94
N ARG A 93 -13.01 11.68 5.73
CA ARG A 93 -14.22 10.88 5.60
C ARG A 93 -13.88 9.46 6.07
N PRO A 94 -14.72 8.83 6.92
CA PRO A 94 -14.68 7.38 7.05
C PRO A 94 -14.84 6.84 5.63
N GLY A 95 -13.75 6.27 5.12
CA GLY A 95 -13.56 6.17 3.68
C GLY A 95 -13.38 4.74 3.27
N GLY A 96 -14.47 4.06 2.92
CA GLY A 96 -14.46 2.87 2.08
C GLY A 96 -13.77 1.65 2.70
N GLY A 97 -13.74 1.54 4.04
CA GLY A 97 -13.22 0.34 4.69
C GLY A 97 -14.00 -0.90 4.25
N ALA A 98 -15.32 -0.78 4.29
CA ALA A 98 -16.25 -1.79 3.80
C ALA A 98 -16.08 -2.06 2.30
N GLU A 99 -15.89 -1.01 1.48
CA GLU A 99 -15.72 -1.14 0.03
C GLU A 99 -14.41 -1.86 -0.33
N VAL A 100 -13.29 -1.51 0.30
CA VAL A 100 -12.00 -2.16 0.08
C VAL A 100 -12.07 -3.62 0.50
N VAL A 101 -12.59 -3.91 1.69
CA VAL A 101 -12.72 -5.29 2.18
C VAL A 101 -13.68 -6.10 1.29
N ALA A 102 -14.79 -5.52 0.85
CA ALA A 102 -15.71 -6.15 -0.08
C ALA A 102 -15.06 -6.40 -1.46
N ALA A 103 -14.30 -5.44 -1.98
CA ALA A 103 -13.60 -5.55 -3.25
C ALA A 103 -12.52 -6.63 -3.21
N VAL A 104 -11.72 -6.67 -2.13
CA VAL A 104 -10.72 -7.73 -1.91
C VAL A 104 -11.39 -9.09 -1.82
N ARG A 105 -12.48 -9.19 -1.04
CA ARG A 105 -13.23 -10.45 -0.89
C ARG A 105 -13.83 -10.93 -2.20
N ALA A 106 -14.37 -10.03 -3.02
CA ALA A 106 -14.97 -10.35 -4.31
C ALA A 106 -13.92 -10.78 -5.34
N ALA A 107 -12.76 -10.10 -5.38
CA ALA A 107 -11.71 -10.39 -6.35
C ALA A 107 -10.77 -11.53 -5.91
N GLY A 108 -10.69 -11.83 -4.61
CA GLY A 108 -9.77 -12.82 -4.06
C GLY A 108 -8.32 -12.53 -4.43
N LEU A 109 -7.59 -13.57 -4.87
CA LEU A 109 -6.20 -13.44 -5.33
C LEU A 109 -6.03 -12.59 -6.60
N SER A 110 -7.13 -12.24 -7.28
CA SER A 110 -7.13 -11.34 -8.44
C SER A 110 -7.31 -9.88 -8.06
N TYR A 111 -7.45 -9.53 -6.76
CA TYR A 111 -7.56 -8.14 -6.35
C TYR A 111 -6.36 -7.31 -6.81
N GLY A 112 -6.65 -6.17 -7.43
CA GLY A 112 -5.64 -5.30 -8.06
C GLY A 112 -5.27 -5.63 -9.49
N ARG A 113 -5.81 -6.73 -10.07
CA ARG A 113 -5.83 -6.92 -11.52
C ARG A 113 -6.83 -5.97 -12.18
N GLY A 114 -6.57 -5.62 -13.44
CA GLY A 114 -7.39 -4.67 -14.20
C GLY A 114 -7.11 -4.75 -15.70
N ASP A 115 -7.54 -3.73 -16.42
CA ASP A 115 -7.45 -3.60 -17.88
C ASP A 115 -6.74 -2.31 -18.32
N ALA A 116 -6.02 -1.66 -17.40
CA ALA A 116 -5.36 -0.37 -17.62
C ALA A 116 -4.26 -0.39 -18.71
N LEU A 117 -3.83 -1.57 -19.16
CA LEU A 117 -2.90 -1.78 -20.27
C LEU A 117 -3.56 -2.55 -21.42
N ALA A 118 -4.89 -2.62 -21.48
CA ALA A 118 -5.62 -3.30 -22.55
C ALA A 118 -5.26 -2.70 -23.92
N GLY A 119 -4.97 -3.58 -24.87
CA GLY A 119 -4.53 -3.19 -26.23
C GLY A 119 -3.03 -2.87 -26.33
N GLU A 120 -2.30 -2.76 -25.22
CA GLU A 120 -0.85 -2.60 -25.24
C GLU A 120 -0.16 -3.96 -25.40
N SER A 121 0.90 -4.01 -26.23
CA SER A 121 1.69 -5.21 -26.47
C SER A 121 3.14 -5.02 -26.02
N PHE A 122 3.62 -5.93 -25.19
CA PHE A 122 4.96 -5.95 -24.61
C PHE A 122 5.68 -7.22 -25.05
N ARG A 123 6.82 -7.06 -25.73
CA ARG A 123 7.66 -8.19 -26.15
C ARG A 123 8.97 -8.12 -25.41
N PHE A 124 9.39 -9.21 -24.80
CA PHE A 124 10.70 -9.31 -24.14
C PHE A 124 11.62 -10.23 -24.92
N GLU A 125 12.86 -9.78 -25.11
CA GLU A 125 13.90 -10.58 -25.75
C GLU A 125 14.23 -11.83 -24.90
N PRO A 126 14.39 -13.03 -25.49
CA PRO A 126 14.92 -14.19 -24.78
C PRO A 126 16.31 -13.90 -24.19
N VAL A 127 16.50 -14.21 -22.91
CA VAL A 127 17.74 -13.95 -22.17
C VAL A 127 18.23 -15.21 -21.45
N ALA A 128 19.56 -15.40 -21.41
CA ALA A 128 20.18 -16.51 -20.70
C ALA A 128 20.46 -16.19 -19.22
N GLU A 129 20.53 -14.91 -18.86
CA GLU A 129 20.80 -14.48 -17.48
C GLU A 129 19.61 -14.84 -16.57
N ALA A 130 19.88 -15.53 -15.47
CA ALA A 130 18.87 -16.17 -14.64
C ALA A 130 17.94 -15.17 -13.94
N ARG A 131 18.46 -14.06 -13.42
CA ARG A 131 17.64 -13.00 -12.82
C ARG A 131 16.69 -12.39 -13.84
N ALA A 132 17.16 -12.12 -15.05
CA ALA A 132 16.39 -11.53 -16.12
C ALA A 132 15.24 -12.46 -16.53
N GLN A 133 15.47 -13.78 -16.57
CA GLN A 133 14.40 -14.76 -16.78
C GLN A 133 13.32 -14.69 -15.69
N VAL A 134 13.73 -14.66 -14.41
CA VAL A 134 12.79 -14.56 -13.27
C VAL A 134 12.02 -13.24 -13.28
N VAL A 135 12.71 -12.14 -13.57
CA VAL A 135 12.09 -10.80 -13.68
C VAL A 135 11.12 -10.75 -14.84
N VAL A 136 11.51 -11.20 -16.04
CA VAL A 136 10.63 -11.20 -17.23
C VAL A 136 9.39 -12.06 -16.98
N ALA A 137 9.52 -13.22 -16.35
CA ALA A 137 8.36 -14.04 -15.98
C ALA A 137 7.40 -13.29 -15.03
N CYS A 138 7.93 -12.59 -14.02
CA CYS A 138 7.13 -11.76 -13.12
C CYS A 138 6.48 -10.58 -13.85
N LEU A 139 7.21 -9.90 -14.74
CA LEU A 139 6.69 -8.79 -15.54
C LEU A 139 5.57 -9.22 -16.48
N ILE A 140 5.69 -10.38 -17.12
CA ILE A 140 4.61 -10.94 -17.94
C ILE A 140 3.35 -11.15 -17.09
N GLY A 141 3.48 -11.72 -15.89
CA GLY A 141 2.35 -11.88 -14.97
C GLY A 141 1.72 -10.55 -14.56
N LEU A 142 2.55 -9.54 -14.24
CA LEU A 142 2.09 -8.19 -13.91
C LEU A 142 1.38 -7.50 -15.08
N LEU A 143 1.95 -7.52 -16.28
CA LEU A 143 1.42 -6.86 -17.47
C LEU A 143 0.11 -7.53 -17.93
N THR A 144 0.09 -8.85 -17.97
CA THR A 144 -1.14 -9.61 -18.31
C THR A 144 -2.23 -9.46 -17.26
N GLY A 145 -1.85 -9.37 -15.99
CA GLY A 145 -2.77 -9.02 -14.90
C GLY A 145 -3.37 -7.62 -15.01
N GLN A 146 -2.83 -6.74 -15.86
CA GLN A 146 -3.36 -5.41 -16.16
C GLN A 146 -3.98 -5.31 -17.57
N GLY A 147 -4.27 -6.46 -18.21
CA GLY A 147 -4.90 -6.54 -19.53
C GLY A 147 -3.94 -6.38 -20.71
N GLY A 148 -2.65 -6.18 -20.46
CA GLY A 148 -1.63 -6.10 -21.50
C GLY A 148 -1.32 -7.46 -22.12
N LEU A 149 -0.89 -7.45 -23.37
CA LEU A 149 -0.40 -8.64 -24.05
C LEU A 149 1.12 -8.72 -23.89
N ALA A 150 1.62 -9.60 -23.02
CA ALA A 150 3.05 -9.73 -22.76
C ALA A 150 3.57 -11.13 -23.12
N ARG A 151 4.67 -11.21 -23.87
CA ARG A 151 5.30 -12.48 -24.26
C ARG A 151 6.81 -12.36 -24.45
N VAL A 152 7.50 -13.51 -24.40
CA VAL A 152 8.90 -13.62 -24.81
C VAL A 152 8.94 -13.91 -26.31
N GLU A 153 9.68 -13.09 -27.06
CA GLU A 153 9.78 -13.18 -28.52
C GLU A 153 11.08 -12.53 -29.00
N THR A 154 11.74 -13.14 -29.99
CA THR A 154 12.94 -12.59 -30.62
C THR A 154 12.65 -11.24 -31.28
N GLY A 155 13.53 -10.26 -31.07
CA GLY A 155 13.31 -8.86 -31.47
C GLY A 155 12.48 -8.07 -30.45
N GLY A 156 12.34 -8.58 -29.23
CA GLY A 156 11.68 -7.91 -28.12
C GLY A 156 12.57 -6.88 -27.41
N GLU A 157 11.99 -6.19 -26.43
CA GLU A 157 12.71 -5.34 -25.49
C GLU A 157 13.72 -6.18 -24.69
N ARG A 158 15.00 -5.80 -24.73
CA ARG A 158 16.02 -6.42 -23.89
C ARG A 158 16.04 -5.76 -22.52
N LEU A 159 15.67 -6.53 -21.49
CA LEU A 159 15.72 -6.07 -20.12
C LEU A 159 17.15 -6.16 -19.55
N TYR A 160 17.66 -5.04 -19.03
CA TYR A 160 18.96 -5.00 -18.38
C TYR A 160 18.78 -5.11 -16.86
N VAL A 161 19.43 -6.12 -16.27
CA VAL A 161 19.44 -6.36 -14.83
C VAL A 161 20.87 -6.54 -14.35
N HIS A 162 21.14 -6.20 -13.09
CA HIS A 162 22.37 -6.61 -12.44
C HIS A 162 22.32 -8.14 -12.28
N PRO A 163 23.34 -8.88 -12.76
CA PRO A 163 23.32 -10.34 -12.75
C PRO A 163 23.12 -10.94 -11.36
N GLY A 164 22.45 -12.09 -11.31
CA GLY A 164 22.16 -12.84 -10.09
C GLY A 164 21.96 -14.33 -10.37
N THR A 165 22.58 -15.18 -9.56
CA THR A 165 22.38 -16.63 -9.62
C THR A 165 21.00 -17.02 -9.09
N TYR A 166 20.30 -17.93 -9.77
CA TYR A 166 19.09 -18.53 -9.21
C TYR A 166 19.45 -19.84 -8.51
N ASP A 167 19.85 -19.75 -7.25
CA ASP A 167 20.26 -20.89 -6.42
C ASP A 167 19.05 -21.50 -5.68
N SER A 168 18.16 -22.14 -6.44
CA SER A 168 16.94 -22.74 -5.88
C SER A 168 17.22 -24.02 -5.08
N GLU A 169 18.36 -24.67 -5.29
CA GLU A 169 18.73 -25.87 -4.53
C GLU A 169 19.14 -25.53 -3.09
N ALA A 170 19.98 -24.50 -2.91
CA ALA A 170 20.41 -24.09 -1.58
C ALA A 170 19.36 -23.26 -0.83
N LEU A 171 18.63 -22.39 -1.53
CA LEU A 171 17.67 -21.46 -0.89
C LEU A 171 16.23 -21.96 -0.91
N GLY A 172 15.88 -22.88 -1.81
CA GLY A 172 14.50 -23.15 -2.19
C GLY A 172 13.96 -22.11 -3.19
N SER A 173 12.92 -22.49 -3.93
CA SER A 173 12.32 -21.67 -5.00
C SER A 173 11.87 -20.28 -4.52
N ASP A 174 11.17 -20.23 -3.38
CA ASP A 174 10.61 -18.98 -2.84
C ASP A 174 11.69 -17.97 -2.44
N ALA A 175 12.69 -18.40 -1.67
CA ALA A 175 13.80 -17.55 -1.25
C ALA A 175 14.69 -17.15 -2.44
N GLY A 176 14.91 -18.07 -3.39
CA GLY A 176 15.60 -17.75 -4.64
C GLY A 176 14.90 -16.64 -5.43
N ARG A 177 13.56 -16.70 -5.56
CA ARG A 177 12.77 -15.66 -6.24
C ARG A 177 12.79 -14.35 -5.46
N TRP A 178 12.56 -14.39 -4.15
CA TRP A 178 12.57 -13.19 -3.31
C TRP A 178 13.91 -12.45 -3.40
N ARG A 179 15.02 -13.19 -3.34
CA ARG A 179 16.39 -12.66 -3.49
C ARG A 179 16.57 -11.88 -4.78
N LEU A 180 16.03 -12.38 -5.89
CA LEU A 180 16.19 -11.83 -7.23
C LEU A 180 15.23 -10.67 -7.53
N LEU A 181 14.03 -10.69 -6.95
CA LEU A 181 12.95 -9.75 -7.24
C LEU A 181 12.85 -8.58 -6.26
N ARG A 182 13.30 -8.73 -5.00
CA ARG A 182 13.15 -7.67 -3.98
C ARG A 182 14.11 -6.51 -4.16
N ALA A 183 15.27 -6.73 -4.77
CA ALA A 183 16.20 -5.67 -5.16
C ALA A 183 15.77 -5.04 -6.49
N ALA A 184 15.94 -3.73 -6.66
CA ALA A 184 15.69 -3.07 -7.93
C ALA A 184 16.57 -3.68 -9.03
N LEU A 185 16.11 -3.61 -10.29
CA LEU A 185 16.74 -4.33 -11.40
C LEU A 185 18.25 -4.03 -11.56
N HIS A 186 18.65 -2.77 -11.33
CA HIS A 186 20.03 -2.32 -11.47
C HIS A 186 20.88 -2.51 -10.19
N ASP A 187 20.26 -2.89 -9.08
CA ASP A 187 20.94 -3.16 -7.82
C ASP A 187 21.34 -4.62 -7.72
N ARG A 188 22.36 -4.92 -6.91
CA ARG A 188 22.73 -6.30 -6.60
C ARG A 188 21.56 -7.05 -5.95
N PRO A 189 21.31 -8.32 -6.34
CA PRO A 189 20.40 -9.19 -5.61
C PRO A 189 20.79 -9.30 -4.14
N LEU A 190 19.83 -9.63 -3.28
CA LEU A 190 20.08 -9.78 -1.85
C LEU A 190 21.10 -10.89 -1.56
N ASP A 191 21.69 -10.84 -0.37
CA ASP A 191 22.37 -12.02 0.17
C ASP A 191 21.34 -13.13 0.47
N GLY A 192 21.69 -14.38 0.14
CA GLY A 192 20.81 -15.53 0.32
C GLY A 192 20.80 -16.07 1.74
N ALA A 193 21.93 -15.99 2.47
CA ALA A 193 22.04 -16.57 3.80
C ALA A 193 21.01 -16.03 4.81
N PRO A 194 20.71 -14.71 4.86
CA PRO A 194 19.66 -14.19 5.74
C PRO A 194 18.24 -14.73 5.44
N LEU A 195 17.98 -15.17 4.21
CA LEU A 195 16.66 -15.66 3.78
C LEU A 195 16.36 -17.10 4.25
N LEU A 196 17.37 -17.84 4.74
CA LEU A 196 17.21 -19.18 5.31
C LEU A 196 16.74 -19.15 6.77
N VAL A 197 16.87 -18.01 7.45
CA VAL A 197 16.54 -17.88 8.86
C VAL A 197 15.03 -17.71 9.03
N ARG A 198 14.42 -18.54 9.89
CA ARG A 198 13.01 -18.43 10.30
C ARG A 198 12.83 -17.39 11.40
N HIS A 199 13.06 -16.13 11.07
CA HIS A 199 12.96 -15.00 12.00
C HIS A 199 12.34 -13.80 11.29
N GLU A 200 11.63 -12.93 12.02
CA GLU A 200 10.96 -11.74 11.46
C GLU A 200 11.92 -10.72 10.81
N ARG A 201 13.24 -10.86 11.00
CA ARG A 201 14.25 -10.03 10.31
C ARG A 201 14.43 -10.44 8.86
N ASN A 202 14.07 -11.68 8.52
CA ASN A 202 13.97 -12.16 7.16
C ASN A 202 12.64 -11.68 6.57
N ALA A 203 12.72 -10.73 5.62
CA ALA A 203 11.55 -10.11 5.02
C ALA A 203 10.61 -11.12 4.35
N LEU A 204 11.15 -12.15 3.67
CA LEU A 204 10.33 -13.21 3.07
C LEU A 204 9.56 -13.98 4.14
N PHE A 205 10.28 -14.46 5.16
CA PHE A 205 9.66 -15.20 6.27
C PHE A 205 8.58 -14.36 6.94
N ARG A 206 8.83 -13.08 7.20
CA ARG A 206 7.86 -12.18 7.83
C ARG A 206 6.58 -12.04 7.01
N VAL A 207 6.69 -11.88 5.68
CA VAL A 207 5.53 -11.78 4.78
C VAL A 207 4.73 -13.08 4.76
N GLN A 208 5.40 -14.23 4.63
CA GLN A 208 4.73 -15.53 4.66
C GLN A 208 4.12 -15.82 6.04
N TYR A 209 4.82 -15.47 7.11
CA TYR A 209 4.37 -15.61 8.49
C TYR A 209 3.11 -14.78 8.75
N ALA A 210 3.08 -13.52 8.32
CA ALA A 210 1.89 -12.67 8.40
C ALA A 210 0.67 -13.30 7.72
N HIS A 211 0.84 -13.88 6.52
CA HIS A 211 -0.22 -14.64 5.85
C HIS A 211 -0.71 -15.83 6.70
N SER A 212 0.20 -16.70 7.15
CA SER A 212 -0.16 -17.86 7.98
C SER A 212 -0.84 -17.45 9.30
N ARG A 213 -0.49 -16.28 9.83
CA ARG A 213 -1.08 -15.73 11.04
C ARG A 213 -2.54 -15.33 10.83
N VAL A 214 -2.89 -14.79 9.66
CA VAL A 214 -4.29 -14.56 9.27
C VAL A 214 -5.05 -15.87 9.19
N ARG A 215 -4.46 -16.92 8.59
CA ARG A 215 -5.09 -18.24 8.55
C ARG A 215 -5.37 -18.78 9.96
N ARG A 216 -4.45 -18.55 10.90
CA ARG A 216 -4.67 -18.85 12.32
C ARG A 216 -5.73 -17.99 12.98
N LEU A 217 -5.79 -16.69 12.69
CA LEU A 217 -6.83 -15.79 13.21
C LEU A 217 -8.22 -16.22 12.75
N LEU A 218 -8.37 -16.61 11.48
CA LEU A 218 -9.64 -17.12 10.94
C LEU A 218 -10.10 -18.40 11.65
N VAL A 219 -9.20 -19.37 11.86
CA VAL A 219 -9.50 -20.61 12.58
C VAL A 219 -9.89 -20.30 14.03
N ASN A 220 -9.11 -19.49 14.73
CA ASN A 220 -9.36 -19.13 16.12
C ASN A 220 -10.65 -18.30 16.27
N GLY A 221 -10.92 -17.38 15.33
CA GLY A 221 -12.15 -16.59 15.30
C GLY A 221 -13.38 -17.48 15.18
N ALA A 222 -13.37 -18.46 14.28
CA ALA A 222 -14.45 -19.42 14.14
C ALA A 222 -14.70 -20.23 15.44
N GLN A 223 -13.64 -20.61 16.16
CA GLN A 223 -13.75 -21.29 17.47
C GLN A 223 -14.40 -20.40 18.54
N LEU A 224 -14.24 -19.09 18.44
CA LEU A 224 -14.84 -18.09 19.33
C LEU A 224 -16.22 -17.59 18.84
N GLY A 225 -16.75 -18.14 17.75
CA GLY A 225 -18.00 -17.68 17.14
C GLY A 225 -17.89 -16.32 16.44
N VAL A 226 -16.68 -15.85 16.16
CA VAL A 226 -16.40 -14.60 15.42
C VAL A 226 -16.11 -14.95 13.96
N LEU A 227 -17.05 -14.65 13.07
CA LEU A 227 -16.86 -14.80 11.62
C LEU A 227 -16.53 -13.46 10.96
N PRO A 228 -15.67 -13.43 9.93
CA PRO A 228 -15.31 -12.20 9.22
C PRO A 228 -16.56 -11.53 8.63
N ALA A 229 -16.83 -10.31 9.07
CA ALA A 229 -17.84 -9.45 8.46
C ALA A 229 -17.53 -8.00 8.82
N TYR A 230 -17.41 -7.15 7.80
CA TYR A 230 -17.13 -5.75 7.98
C TYR A 230 -18.43 -4.99 8.30
N GLU A 231 -18.59 -4.56 9.54
CA GLU A 231 -19.82 -3.99 10.09
C GLU A 231 -19.59 -2.67 10.84
N ALA A 232 -18.38 -2.41 11.31
CA ALA A 232 -18.02 -1.25 12.11
C ALA A 232 -16.72 -0.60 11.59
N GLU A 233 -16.83 0.66 11.16
CA GLU A 233 -15.74 1.42 10.54
C GLU A 233 -14.86 2.15 11.56
N ALA A 234 -15.38 2.43 12.76
CA ALA A 234 -14.71 3.23 13.79
C ALA A 234 -13.54 2.52 14.51
N ASP A 235 -13.26 1.25 14.19
CA ASP A 235 -12.41 0.36 14.99
C ASP A 235 -11.32 -0.37 14.17
N VAL A 236 -11.07 0.10 12.95
CA VAL A 236 -10.11 -0.53 12.02
C VAL A 236 -8.83 0.28 11.84
N ASP A 237 -7.72 -0.43 11.63
CA ASP A 237 -6.41 0.18 11.41
C ASP A 237 -6.37 0.92 10.06
N GLY A 238 -6.25 2.24 10.11
CA GLY A 238 -6.25 3.11 8.93
C GLY A 238 -5.00 2.97 8.05
N GLU A 239 -3.86 2.56 8.63
CA GLU A 239 -2.62 2.33 7.89
C GLU A 239 -2.75 1.05 7.05
N LEU A 240 -3.16 -0.05 7.66
CA LEU A 240 -3.42 -1.31 6.97
C LEU A 240 -4.46 -1.11 5.88
N LEU A 241 -5.58 -0.45 6.18
CA LEU A 241 -6.62 -0.17 5.20
C LEU A 241 -6.10 0.68 4.03
N GLY A 242 -5.26 1.69 4.30
CA GLY A 242 -4.60 2.49 3.26
C GLY A 242 -3.75 1.62 2.33
N LEU A 243 -2.93 0.74 2.89
CA LEU A 243 -2.10 -0.17 2.10
C LEU A 243 -2.94 -1.13 1.24
N LEU A 244 -4.04 -1.68 1.75
CA LEU A 244 -4.93 -2.53 0.94
C LEU A 244 -5.61 -1.75 -0.19
N ARG A 245 -5.95 -0.48 0.03
CA ARG A 245 -6.49 0.40 -1.02
C ARG A 245 -5.46 0.69 -2.11
N ASP A 246 -4.20 0.88 -1.74
CA ASP A 246 -3.13 1.24 -2.67
C ASP A 246 -2.64 0.06 -3.53
N HIS A 247 -2.94 -1.17 -3.12
CA HIS A 247 -2.43 -2.39 -3.76
C HIS A 247 -2.63 -2.43 -5.29
N PRO A 248 -3.82 -2.14 -5.86
CA PRO A 248 -4.01 -2.12 -7.32
C PRO A 248 -3.07 -1.13 -8.04
N ALA A 249 -2.91 0.07 -7.48
CA ALA A 249 -2.03 1.09 -8.04
C ALA A 249 -0.55 0.67 -7.97
N VAL A 250 -0.15 -0.03 -6.90
CA VAL A 250 1.20 -0.60 -6.77
C VAL A 250 1.47 -1.64 -7.85
N LEU A 251 0.53 -2.57 -8.11
CA LEU A 251 0.69 -3.58 -9.17
C LEU A 251 0.81 -2.93 -10.55
N LEU A 252 -0.05 -1.97 -10.87
CA LEU A 252 0.02 -1.23 -12.14
C LEU A 252 1.33 -0.45 -12.28
N ALA A 253 1.78 0.22 -11.22
CA ALA A 253 3.05 0.94 -11.23
C ALA A 253 4.25 0.00 -11.39
N ALA A 254 4.23 -1.17 -10.73
CA ALA A 254 5.26 -2.20 -10.90
C ALA A 254 5.31 -2.70 -12.36
N ALA A 255 4.15 -2.90 -12.99
CA ALA A 255 4.04 -3.26 -14.40
C ALA A 255 4.62 -2.16 -15.31
N ARG A 256 4.12 -0.92 -15.21
CA ARG A 256 4.52 0.22 -16.04
C ARG A 256 6.00 0.56 -15.94
N HIS A 257 6.57 0.47 -14.74
CA HIS A 257 7.97 0.84 -14.51
C HIS A 257 8.94 -0.35 -14.50
N ARG A 258 8.45 -1.56 -14.80
CA ARG A 258 9.25 -2.79 -14.84
C ARG A 258 9.97 -3.01 -13.51
N ALA A 259 9.26 -2.76 -12.42
CA ALA A 259 9.80 -2.66 -11.06
C ALA A 259 9.10 -3.64 -10.11
N PRO A 260 9.34 -4.96 -10.23
CA PRO A 260 8.71 -5.97 -9.38
C PRO A 260 9.10 -5.83 -7.90
N ASP A 261 10.23 -5.18 -7.61
CA ASP A 261 10.68 -4.85 -6.26
C ASP A 261 9.67 -3.96 -5.49
N ARG A 262 8.86 -3.17 -6.22
CA ARG A 262 7.77 -2.38 -5.62
C ARG A 262 6.70 -3.27 -5.00
N VAL A 263 6.39 -4.41 -5.62
CA VAL A 263 5.43 -5.38 -5.08
C VAL A 263 6.00 -5.98 -3.81
N ALA A 264 7.24 -6.45 -3.82
CA ALA A 264 7.89 -7.02 -2.64
C ALA A 264 7.90 -6.05 -1.45
N ARG A 265 8.34 -4.80 -1.67
CA ARG A 265 8.34 -3.75 -0.62
C ARG A 265 6.96 -3.40 -0.10
N HIS A 266 5.95 -3.42 -0.98
CA HIS A 266 4.57 -3.19 -0.55
C HIS A 266 4.04 -4.35 0.30
N LEU A 267 4.37 -5.60 -0.03
CA LEU A 267 4.03 -6.76 0.80
C LEU A 267 4.72 -6.74 2.16
N GLU A 268 5.97 -6.27 2.23
CA GLU A 268 6.65 -6.02 3.50
C GLU A 268 5.86 -5.02 4.37
N ALA A 269 5.40 -3.91 3.80
CA ALA A 269 4.60 -2.90 4.51
C ALA A 269 3.24 -3.46 4.97
N VAL A 270 2.53 -4.21 4.11
CA VAL A 270 1.26 -4.86 4.49
C VAL A 270 1.47 -5.85 5.63
N ALA A 271 2.55 -6.65 5.56
CA ALA A 271 2.88 -7.61 6.61
C ALA A 271 3.20 -6.92 7.94
N ASP A 272 3.98 -5.84 7.93
CA ASP A 272 4.32 -5.08 9.13
C ASP A 272 3.06 -4.47 9.77
N ALA A 273 2.22 -3.80 8.99
CA ALA A 273 0.96 -3.23 9.48
C ALA A 273 0.01 -4.31 10.04
N LEU A 274 -0.13 -5.43 9.33
CA LEU A 274 -0.95 -6.57 9.77
C LEU A 274 -0.42 -7.19 11.07
N LEU A 275 0.89 -7.39 11.20
CA LEU A 275 1.49 -7.96 12.40
C LEU A 275 1.36 -7.01 13.59
N GLY A 276 1.41 -5.69 13.38
CA GLY A 276 1.09 -4.69 14.38
C GLY A 276 -0.40 -4.71 14.78
N PHE A 277 -1.30 -4.95 13.83
CA PHE A 277 -2.75 -4.95 14.02
C PHE A 277 -3.31 -6.24 14.67
N GLN A 278 -2.67 -7.39 14.44
CA GLN A 278 -3.25 -8.73 14.71
C GLN A 278 -3.77 -8.95 16.14
N HIS A 279 -3.17 -8.29 17.14
CA HIS A 279 -3.49 -8.52 18.55
C HIS A 279 -4.84 -7.91 18.95
N THR A 280 -5.42 -7.05 18.10
CA THR A 280 -6.71 -6.38 18.31
C THR A 280 -7.90 -7.14 17.70
N VAL A 281 -7.61 -8.19 16.93
CA VAL A 281 -8.58 -8.83 16.01
C VAL A 281 -9.60 -9.69 16.74
N LEU A 282 -9.14 -10.50 17.70
CA LEU A 282 -9.99 -11.44 18.44
C LEU A 282 -10.21 -10.95 19.87
N PRO A 283 -11.35 -11.28 20.50
CA PRO A 283 -11.61 -10.92 21.90
C PRO A 283 -10.52 -11.48 22.85
N LEU A 284 -10.10 -10.65 23.80
CA LEU A 284 -9.11 -11.03 24.82
C LEU A 284 -9.71 -11.02 26.23
N GLY A 285 -9.40 -12.05 27.03
CA GLY A 285 -9.88 -12.16 28.41
C GLY A 285 -11.41 -12.24 28.49
N ASP A 286 -12.01 -11.30 29.21
CA ASP A 286 -13.46 -11.22 29.44
C ASP A 286 -14.21 -10.45 28.34
N GLU A 287 -13.52 -10.01 27.29
CA GLU A 287 -14.14 -9.33 26.15
C GLU A 287 -15.15 -10.25 25.45
N LYS A 288 -16.33 -9.69 25.17
CA LYS A 288 -17.36 -10.41 24.41
C LYS A 288 -17.12 -10.23 22.90
N PRO A 289 -17.35 -11.28 22.09
CA PRO A 289 -17.48 -11.16 20.64
C PRO A 289 -18.38 -9.98 20.25
N SER A 290 -17.94 -9.18 19.29
CA SER A 290 -18.65 -7.95 18.87
C SER A 290 -18.49 -7.69 17.38
N ALA A 291 -19.27 -6.74 16.84
CA ALA A 291 -19.16 -6.28 15.45
C ALA A 291 -17.76 -5.71 15.13
N ALA A 292 -17.09 -5.10 16.12
CA ALA A 292 -15.71 -4.62 15.97
C ALA A 292 -14.74 -5.79 15.70
N HIS A 293 -14.82 -6.87 16.48
CA HIS A 293 -13.99 -8.07 16.27
C HIS A 293 -14.24 -8.70 14.88
N ARG A 294 -15.50 -8.77 14.45
CA ARG A 294 -15.85 -9.27 13.11
C ARG A 294 -15.28 -8.40 11.99
N SER A 295 -15.30 -7.08 12.19
CA SER A 295 -14.76 -6.10 11.21
C SER A 295 -13.25 -6.16 11.13
N ARG A 296 -12.57 -6.26 12.28
CA ARG A 296 -11.12 -6.44 12.36
C ARG A 296 -10.69 -7.77 11.75
N LEU A 297 -11.45 -8.84 11.97
CA LEU A 297 -11.19 -10.14 11.36
C LEU A 297 -11.39 -10.11 9.83
N ALA A 298 -12.39 -9.39 9.33
CA ALA A 298 -12.60 -9.17 7.90
C ALA A 298 -11.45 -8.35 7.27
N LEU A 299 -10.95 -7.34 7.97
CA LEU A 299 -9.76 -6.60 7.51
C LEU A 299 -8.51 -7.49 7.48
N ALA A 300 -8.30 -8.31 8.51
CA ALA A 300 -7.18 -9.26 8.55
C ALA A 300 -7.28 -10.30 7.42
N GLU A 301 -8.49 -10.81 7.12
CA GLU A 301 -8.75 -11.70 5.98
C GLU A 301 -8.41 -11.03 4.64
N ALA A 302 -8.84 -9.78 4.45
CA ALA A 302 -8.52 -9.01 3.26
C ALA A 302 -7.00 -8.81 3.11
N ALA A 303 -6.30 -8.48 4.21
CA ALA A 303 -4.85 -8.36 4.22
C ALA A 303 -4.15 -9.68 3.85
N GLY A 304 -4.60 -10.81 4.41
CA GLY A 304 -4.09 -12.13 4.04
C GLY A 304 -4.29 -12.44 2.56
N THR A 305 -5.44 -12.08 2.00
CA THR A 305 -5.74 -12.23 0.56
C THR A 305 -4.80 -11.41 -0.31
N VAL A 306 -4.53 -10.15 0.05
CA VAL A 306 -3.57 -9.28 -0.64
C VAL A 306 -2.15 -9.83 -0.56
N LEU A 307 -1.73 -10.34 0.61
CA LEU A 307 -0.43 -10.98 0.77
C LEU A 307 -0.29 -12.20 -0.15
N ALA A 308 -1.30 -13.09 -0.18
CA ALA A 308 -1.29 -14.27 -1.03
C ALA A 308 -1.29 -13.93 -2.52
N GLY A 309 -2.11 -12.95 -2.94
CA GLY A 309 -2.17 -12.48 -4.33
C GLY A 309 -0.84 -11.89 -4.79
N GLY A 310 -0.24 -11.00 -3.99
CA GLY A 310 1.06 -10.41 -4.33
C GLY A 310 2.21 -11.41 -4.32
N LEU A 311 2.24 -12.37 -3.39
CA LEU A 311 3.22 -13.47 -3.41
C LEU A 311 3.06 -14.31 -4.69
N SER A 312 1.83 -14.61 -5.10
CA SER A 312 1.54 -15.31 -6.36
C SER A 312 2.05 -14.56 -7.60
N VAL A 313 1.95 -13.23 -7.63
CA VAL A 313 2.51 -12.39 -8.71
C VAL A 313 4.04 -12.50 -8.79
N LEU A 314 4.72 -12.65 -7.65
CA LEU A 314 6.16 -12.91 -7.59
C LEU A 314 6.51 -14.40 -7.86
N GLY A 315 5.49 -15.26 -7.97
CA GLY A 315 5.61 -16.72 -8.08
C GLY A 315 6.19 -17.36 -6.82
N ILE A 316 5.86 -16.80 -5.66
CA ILE A 316 6.26 -17.25 -4.33
C ILE A 316 5.04 -17.85 -3.62
N SER A 317 5.24 -18.91 -2.84
CA SER A 317 4.15 -19.55 -2.12
C SER A 317 3.68 -18.73 -0.89
N ALA A 318 2.38 -18.82 -0.61
CA ALA A 318 1.75 -18.26 0.59
C ALA A 318 1.26 -19.43 1.48
N PRO A 319 2.11 -20.01 2.35
CA PRO A 319 1.75 -21.18 3.13
C PRO A 319 0.70 -20.86 4.19
N ASP A 320 -0.20 -21.83 4.43
CA ASP A 320 -1.24 -21.73 5.47
C ASP A 320 -0.67 -21.84 6.89
N ARG A 321 0.52 -22.46 7.04
CA ARG A 321 1.21 -22.68 8.31
C ARG A 321 2.73 -22.73 8.09
N ILE A 322 3.48 -22.10 9.00
CA ILE A 322 4.95 -22.09 9.03
C ILE A 322 5.47 -22.22 10.46
#